data_AF-A0A1A9KEY4-F1
#
_entry.id   AF-A0A1A9KEY4-F1
#
_cell.length_a   1.000
_cell.length_b   1.000
_cell.length_c   1.000
_cell.angle_alpha   90.00
_cell.angle_beta   90.00
_cell.angle_gamma   90.00
#
_symmetry.space_group_name_H-M   'P 1'
#
loop_
_entity.id
_entity.type
_entity.pdbx_description
1 polymer ?
#
loop_
_entity_poly.entity_id
_entity_poly.type
_entity_poly.pdbx_seq_one_letter_code
_entity_poly.pdbx_strand_id
1 'polypeptide(L)'
;MNDVGQAISSGFKFVSQVGEECEALANVLKQELDDLFVHGPLKDMYRLENWSSSYNTKGWIYSDMAWSLPLVPKRRGKPKVAAHLSFQISLLCSDPEAGSSPEPLLHINFWEPSVSFRNDEFMGFPMTSLSCELQPRLRDGTARLLRWDADDHDGWWTYTLRLAEVRSLEDVRKLISVPVGQLLGNTTAGEAMLETLSAVVCYKAVDDQPDYYRVIF
;
A
#
# COMPACT_ATOMS: atom_id res chain seq x y z
N MET A 1 27.28 11.71 -31.93
CA MET A 1 27.12 10.26 -31.64
C MET A 1 27.57 9.87 -30.22
N ASN A 2 28.51 10.58 -29.57
CA ASN A 2 28.89 10.32 -28.16
C ASN A 2 27.75 10.60 -27.16
N ASP A 3 26.91 11.58 -27.46
CA ASP A 3 25.83 12.06 -26.59
C ASP A 3 24.70 11.04 -26.35
N VAL A 4 24.33 10.28 -27.40
CA VAL A 4 23.27 9.25 -27.30
C VAL A 4 23.70 8.11 -26.36
N GLY A 5 24.97 7.67 -26.44
CA GLY A 5 25.48 6.63 -25.54
C GLY A 5 25.47 7.06 -24.08
N GLN A 6 25.88 8.30 -23.80
CA GLN A 6 25.86 8.87 -22.44
C GLN A 6 24.44 9.00 -21.89
N ALA A 7 23.48 9.42 -22.72
CA ALA A 7 22.08 9.51 -22.34
C ALA A 7 21.51 8.13 -21.96
N ILE A 8 21.79 7.09 -22.77
CA ILE A 8 21.36 5.72 -22.48
C ILE A 8 21.94 5.25 -21.14
N SER A 9 23.27 5.36 -20.94
CA SER A 9 23.90 4.93 -19.69
C SER A 9 23.38 5.69 -18.47
N SER A 10 23.12 7.00 -18.61
CA SER A 10 22.54 7.81 -17.55
C SER A 10 21.11 7.38 -17.19
N GLY A 11 20.30 7.02 -18.20
CA GLY A 11 18.97 6.46 -18.00
C GLY A 11 19.00 5.16 -17.20
N PHE A 12 19.88 4.21 -17.56
CA PHE A 12 20.04 2.96 -16.80
C PHE A 12 20.51 3.21 -15.37
N LYS A 13 21.48 4.12 -15.18
CA LYS A 13 21.95 4.48 -13.83
C LYS A 13 20.82 5.05 -12.98
N PHE A 14 20.01 5.94 -13.54
CA PHE A 14 18.86 6.51 -12.85
C PHE A 14 17.85 5.44 -12.46
N VAL A 15 17.45 4.56 -13.38
CA VAL A 15 16.51 3.46 -13.08
C VAL A 15 17.06 2.54 -11.98
N SER A 16 18.35 2.20 -12.02
CA SER A 16 19.01 1.41 -10.98
C SER A 16 18.94 2.10 -9.61
N GLN A 17 19.25 3.40 -9.55
CA GLN A 17 19.20 4.18 -8.31
C GLN A 17 17.77 4.25 -7.75
N VAL A 18 16.75 4.43 -8.59
CA VAL A 18 15.35 4.40 -8.14
C VAL A 18 15.00 3.07 -7.48
N GLY A 19 15.47 1.94 -8.03
CA GLY A 19 15.28 0.63 -7.42
C GLY A 19 15.96 0.49 -6.06
N GLU A 20 17.21 0.96 -5.93
CA GLU A 20 17.95 0.96 -4.67
C GLU A 20 17.25 1.81 -3.59
N GLU A 21 16.77 3.00 -3.95
CA GLU A 21 16.02 3.89 -3.05
C GLU A 21 14.68 3.27 -2.61
N CYS A 22 14.00 2.52 -3.50
CA CYS A 22 12.77 1.82 -3.15
C CYS A 22 13.01 0.70 -2.12
N GLU A 23 14.09 -0.08 -2.27
CA GLU A 23 14.47 -1.10 -1.28
C GLU A 23 14.95 -0.47 0.03
N ALA A 24 15.68 0.66 -0.03
CA ALA A 24 16.07 1.41 1.16
C ALA A 24 14.85 1.93 1.93
N LEU A 25 13.88 2.53 1.24
CA LEU A 25 12.61 2.94 1.82
C LEU A 25 11.85 1.74 2.42
N ALA A 26 11.79 0.61 1.70
CA ALA A 26 11.14 -0.59 2.19
C ALA A 26 11.75 -1.09 3.50
N ASN A 27 13.08 -1.04 3.65
CA ASN A 27 13.74 -1.42 4.90
C ASN A 27 13.40 -0.48 6.06
N VAL A 28 13.32 0.83 5.80
CA VAL A 28 12.87 1.81 6.80
C VAL A 28 11.42 1.56 7.21
N LEU A 29 10.52 1.31 6.24
CA LEU A 29 9.12 1.00 6.50
C LEU A 29 8.96 -0.27 7.32
N LYS A 30 9.66 -1.36 6.97
CA LYS A 30 9.65 -2.61 7.75
C LYS A 30 10.06 -2.36 9.20
N GLN A 31 11.14 -1.64 9.42
CA GLN A 31 11.63 -1.35 10.77
C GLN A 31 10.62 -0.53 11.59
N GLU A 32 10.09 0.55 11.02
CA GLU A 32 9.13 1.42 11.73
C GLU A 32 7.77 0.74 11.96
N LEU A 33 7.34 -0.15 11.05
CA LEU A 33 6.14 -0.95 11.24
C LEU A 33 6.35 -2.07 12.25
N ASP A 34 7.47 -2.79 12.21
CA ASP A 34 7.82 -3.82 13.20
C ASP A 34 7.85 -3.22 14.62
N ASP A 35 8.39 -2.01 14.77
CA ASP A 35 8.45 -1.30 16.05
C ASP A 35 7.06 -1.12 16.69
N LEU A 36 5.99 -0.89 15.89
CA LEU A 36 4.61 -0.78 16.40
C LEU A 36 4.15 -2.04 17.15
N PHE A 37 4.64 -3.21 16.75
CA PHE A 37 4.25 -4.52 17.30
C PHE A 37 5.28 -5.09 18.28
N VAL A 38 6.51 -4.59 18.29
CA VAL A 38 7.53 -5.05 19.25
C VAL A 38 7.56 -4.14 20.47
N HIS A 39 7.54 -2.82 20.26
CA HIS A 39 7.71 -1.81 21.30
C HIS A 39 6.51 -0.85 21.43
N GLY A 40 5.69 -0.76 20.39
CA GLY A 40 4.59 0.19 20.27
C GLY A 40 3.23 -0.30 20.80
N PRO A 41 2.15 0.41 20.40
CA PRO A 41 0.81 0.21 20.95
C PRO A 41 0.16 -1.12 20.54
N LEU A 42 0.64 -1.77 19.48
CA LEU A 42 0.05 -3.00 18.95
C LEU A 42 0.71 -4.27 19.50
N LYS A 43 1.67 -4.13 20.41
CA LYS A 43 2.51 -5.24 20.89
C LYS A 43 1.74 -6.42 21.46
N ASP A 44 0.59 -6.18 22.09
CA ASP A 44 -0.20 -7.22 22.75
C ASP A 44 -1.31 -7.79 21.83
N MET A 45 -1.48 -7.23 20.63
CA MET A 45 -2.52 -7.61 19.69
C MET A 45 -2.07 -8.75 18.77
N TYR A 46 -0.89 -8.61 18.17
CA TYR A 46 -0.39 -9.52 17.15
C TYR A 46 1.02 -10.05 17.48
N ARG A 47 1.31 -11.24 16.98
CA ARG A 47 2.64 -11.80 16.81
C ARG A 47 3.00 -11.69 15.33
N LEU A 48 4.22 -11.25 15.06
CA LEU A 48 4.75 -11.13 13.70
C LEU A 48 5.34 -12.44 13.20
N GLU A 49 5.29 -12.64 11.88
CA GLU A 49 6.15 -13.58 11.18
C GLU A 49 7.10 -12.84 10.23
N ASN A 50 7.79 -13.56 9.35
CA ASN A 50 8.77 -12.95 8.45
C ASN A 50 8.07 -12.20 7.32
N TRP A 51 8.62 -11.03 6.98
CA TRP A 51 8.26 -10.30 5.77
C TRP A 51 8.44 -11.17 4.52
N SER A 52 7.45 -11.16 3.64
CA SER A 52 7.57 -11.64 2.26
C SER A 52 7.61 -10.46 1.30
N SER A 53 8.12 -10.70 0.08
CA SER A 53 8.10 -9.71 -1.00
C SER A 53 7.50 -10.27 -2.27
N SER A 54 6.91 -9.37 -3.06
CA SER A 54 6.38 -9.64 -4.39
C SER A 54 6.84 -8.52 -5.32
N TYR A 55 7.11 -8.85 -6.59
CA TYR A 55 7.59 -7.91 -7.59
C TYR A 55 6.83 -8.10 -8.90
N ASN A 56 6.43 -6.99 -9.53
CA ASN A 56 5.86 -6.98 -10.87
C ASN A 56 6.85 -6.35 -11.85
N THR A 57 7.06 -6.97 -13.01
CA THR A 57 7.96 -6.44 -14.05
C THR A 57 7.18 -6.06 -15.30
N LYS A 58 7.50 -4.89 -15.86
CA LYS A 58 7.11 -4.49 -17.22
C LYS A 58 8.34 -4.52 -18.10
N GLY A 59 8.54 -5.65 -18.79
CA GLY A 59 9.80 -5.95 -19.45
C GLY A 59 10.88 -6.28 -18.42
N TRP A 60 11.97 -5.51 -18.40
CA TRP A 60 13.09 -5.70 -17.48
C TRP A 60 13.04 -4.78 -16.24
N ILE A 61 12.06 -3.89 -16.16
CA ILE A 61 11.94 -2.90 -15.08
C ILE A 61 10.86 -3.36 -14.11
N TYR A 62 11.14 -3.29 -12.80
CA TYR A 62 10.12 -3.45 -11.77
C TYR A 62 9.16 -2.25 -11.81
N SER A 63 7.90 -2.50 -12.16
CA SER A 63 6.86 -1.46 -12.15
C SER A 63 6.22 -1.33 -10.78
N ASP A 64 6.17 -2.44 -10.03
CA ASP A 64 5.53 -2.51 -8.72
C ASP A 64 6.33 -3.44 -7.81
N MET A 65 6.41 -3.07 -6.54
CA MET A 65 7.13 -3.78 -5.49
C MET A 65 6.26 -3.82 -4.25
N ALA A 66 6.16 -4.96 -3.59
CA ALA A 66 5.33 -5.08 -2.40
C ALA A 66 6.00 -5.94 -1.34
N TRP A 67 5.68 -5.64 -0.09
CA TRP A 67 6.12 -6.39 1.08
C TRP A 67 4.94 -6.62 2.00
N SER A 68 4.81 -7.85 2.52
CA SER A 68 3.71 -8.26 3.38
C SER A 68 4.23 -8.83 4.69
N LEU A 69 3.68 -8.35 5.81
CA LEU A 69 3.96 -8.81 7.15
C LEU A 69 2.78 -9.64 7.67
N PRO A 70 2.94 -10.96 7.84
CA PRO A 70 1.87 -11.78 8.41
C PRO A 70 1.63 -11.44 9.88
N LEU A 71 0.36 -11.24 10.23
CA LEU A 71 -0.09 -10.90 11.59
C LEU A 71 -0.92 -12.04 12.18
N VAL A 72 -0.40 -12.63 13.26
CA VAL A 72 -1.04 -13.73 14.01
C VAL A 72 -1.63 -13.19 15.31
N PRO A 73 -2.96 -13.19 15.51
CA PRO A 73 -3.57 -12.65 16.72
C PRO A 73 -3.14 -13.42 17.97
N LYS A 74 -2.66 -12.72 19.01
CA LYS A 74 -2.21 -13.37 20.26
C LYS A 74 -3.36 -13.96 21.10
N ARG A 75 -4.58 -13.45 20.93
CA ARG A 75 -5.76 -13.82 21.73
C ARG A 75 -6.65 -14.90 21.10
N ARG A 76 -6.35 -15.35 19.87
CA ARG A 76 -7.10 -16.45 19.24
C ARG A 76 -6.43 -17.79 19.58
N GLY A 77 -7.21 -18.77 20.04
CA GLY A 77 -6.72 -20.06 20.54
C GLY A 77 -6.01 -20.95 19.52
N LYS A 78 -6.01 -20.60 18.23
CA LYS A 78 -5.22 -21.26 17.19
C LYS A 78 -4.34 -20.24 16.47
N PRO A 79 -3.02 -20.46 16.35
CA PRO A 79 -2.13 -19.56 15.62
C PRO A 79 -2.34 -19.76 14.11
N LYS A 80 -3.29 -19.02 13.53
CA LYS A 80 -3.42 -18.85 12.08
C LYS A 80 -3.16 -17.39 11.76
N VAL A 81 -2.46 -17.14 10.65
CA VAL A 81 -2.38 -15.79 10.09
C VAL A 81 -3.79 -15.30 9.84
N ALA A 82 -4.13 -14.15 10.43
CA ALA A 82 -5.45 -13.55 10.30
C ALA A 82 -5.48 -12.53 9.17
N ALA A 83 -4.36 -11.82 9.00
CA ALA A 83 -4.21 -10.77 8.01
C ALA A 83 -2.73 -10.50 7.77
N HIS A 84 -2.46 -9.75 6.71
CA HIS A 84 -1.17 -9.20 6.36
C HIS A 84 -1.24 -7.69 6.39
N LEU A 85 -0.35 -7.06 7.13
CA LEU A 85 -0.05 -5.64 6.94
C LEU A 85 0.96 -5.55 5.80
N SER A 86 0.57 -4.90 4.71
CA SER A 86 1.40 -4.85 3.50
C SER A 86 1.59 -3.42 3.05
N PHE A 87 2.70 -3.17 2.35
CA PHE A 87 2.88 -1.94 1.59
C PHE A 87 3.34 -2.26 0.17
N GLN A 88 2.85 -1.48 -0.79
CA GLN A 88 3.13 -1.63 -2.21
C GLN A 88 3.55 -0.28 -2.80
N ILE A 89 4.72 -0.26 -3.43
CA ILE A 89 5.19 0.86 -4.25
C ILE A 89 4.81 0.58 -5.69
N SER A 90 4.03 1.48 -6.29
CA SER A 90 3.68 1.44 -7.72
C SER A 90 4.34 2.61 -8.42
N LEU A 91 5.35 2.32 -9.25
CA LEU A 91 6.12 3.34 -9.99
C LEU A 91 5.47 3.72 -11.32
N LEU A 92 4.82 2.74 -11.95
CA LEU A 92 4.14 2.89 -13.23
C LEU A 92 2.68 2.52 -13.05
N CYS A 93 1.90 3.43 -12.44
CA CYS A 93 0.45 3.34 -12.26
C CYS A 93 -0.27 3.39 -13.61
N SER A 94 -0.14 2.32 -14.40
CA SER A 94 -0.79 2.23 -15.70
C SER A 94 -2.23 1.78 -15.51
N ASP A 95 -3.15 2.70 -15.77
CA ASP A 95 -4.45 2.33 -16.31
C ASP A 95 -4.67 3.14 -17.60
N PRO A 96 -4.63 2.48 -18.77
CA PRO A 96 -4.92 3.13 -20.04
C PRO A 96 -6.37 3.62 -20.18
N GLU A 97 -7.31 3.08 -19.39
CA GLU A 97 -8.75 3.36 -19.54
C GLU A 97 -9.38 4.10 -18.33
N ALA A 98 -8.90 3.92 -17.09
CA ALA A 98 -9.43 4.63 -15.90
C ALA A 98 -8.74 5.96 -15.55
N GLY A 99 -7.73 6.34 -16.33
CA GLY A 99 -6.88 7.49 -16.04
C GLY A 99 -5.75 7.10 -15.08
N SER A 100 -4.54 7.00 -15.61
CA SER A 100 -3.33 6.78 -14.82
C SER A 100 -3.19 7.82 -13.70
N SER A 101 -2.81 7.39 -12.49
CA SER A 101 -2.11 8.32 -11.59
C SER A 101 -0.82 8.76 -12.29
N PRO A 102 -0.59 10.05 -12.50
CA PRO A 102 0.58 10.56 -13.21
C PRO A 102 1.89 10.40 -12.41
N GLU A 103 1.81 9.95 -11.16
CA GLU A 103 2.93 9.87 -10.23
C GLU A 103 2.97 8.55 -9.47
N PRO A 104 4.15 8.14 -8.96
CA PRO A 104 4.30 6.95 -8.13
C PRO A 104 3.49 7.01 -6.83
N LEU A 105 2.91 5.87 -6.48
CA LEU A 105 2.06 5.72 -5.30
C LEU A 105 2.65 4.73 -4.31
N LEU A 106 2.34 4.93 -3.03
CA LEU A 106 2.60 3.99 -1.95
C LEU A 106 1.27 3.58 -1.33
N HIS A 107 0.88 2.33 -1.52
CA HIS A 107 -0.33 1.75 -0.94
C HIS A 107 0.02 1.09 0.39
N ILE A 108 -0.79 1.32 1.42
CA ILE A 108 -0.69 0.65 2.72
C ILE A 108 -1.98 -0.14 2.91
N ASN A 109 -1.84 -1.45 3.07
CA ASN A 109 -2.93 -2.42 2.99
C ASN A 109 -2.98 -3.25 4.28
N PHE A 110 -4.19 -3.56 4.73
CA PHE A 110 -4.43 -4.59 5.75
C PHE A 110 -5.50 -5.54 5.24
N TRP A 111 -5.07 -6.68 4.72
CA TRP A 111 -5.91 -7.66 4.00
C TRP A 111 -5.72 -9.05 4.58
N GLU A 112 -6.63 -9.97 4.34
CA GLU A 112 -6.40 -11.39 4.65
C GLU A 112 -5.26 -11.98 3.80
N PRO A 113 -5.29 -11.90 2.45
CA PRO A 113 -4.17 -12.38 1.63
C PRO A 113 -2.96 -11.45 1.74
N SER A 114 -1.76 -12.03 1.53
CA SER A 114 -0.55 -11.25 1.28
C SER A 114 -0.61 -10.62 -0.09
N VAL A 115 0.07 -9.49 -0.30
CA VAL A 115 0.17 -8.91 -1.64
C VAL A 115 0.96 -9.84 -2.56
N SER A 116 0.37 -10.22 -3.69
CA SER A 116 0.93 -11.12 -4.69
C SER A 116 0.59 -10.71 -6.10
N PHE A 117 1.57 -10.19 -6.84
CA PHE A 117 1.38 -9.87 -8.26
C PHE A 117 1.19 -11.12 -9.14
N ARG A 118 1.55 -12.31 -8.63
CA ARG A 118 1.38 -13.57 -9.35
C ARG A 118 -0.04 -14.12 -9.25
N ASN A 119 -0.70 -13.87 -8.12
CA ASN A 119 -2.06 -14.33 -7.85
C ASN A 119 -3.10 -13.22 -8.05
N ASP A 120 -2.68 -12.09 -8.62
CA ASP A 120 -3.47 -10.87 -8.77
C ASP A 120 -3.99 -10.28 -7.43
N GLU A 121 -3.33 -10.55 -6.31
CA GLU A 121 -3.69 -10.02 -4.99
C GLU A 121 -2.92 -8.70 -4.74
N PHE A 122 -3.24 -7.62 -5.44
CA PHE A 122 -2.51 -6.34 -5.30
C PHE A 122 -3.40 -5.13 -5.53
N MET A 123 -2.95 -3.94 -5.10
CA MET A 123 -3.66 -2.70 -5.39
C MET A 123 -3.35 -2.29 -6.82
N GLY A 124 -4.38 -2.20 -7.66
CA GLY A 124 -4.26 -1.79 -9.05
C GLY A 124 -5.45 -0.95 -9.47
N PHE A 125 -5.31 -0.32 -10.62
CA PHE A 125 -6.41 0.31 -11.34
C PHE A 125 -6.49 -0.36 -12.72
N PRO A 126 -7.61 -1.01 -13.04
CA PRO A 126 -8.79 -1.20 -12.19
C PRO A 126 -8.54 -2.17 -11.03
N MET A 127 -9.37 -2.12 -9.98
CA MET A 127 -9.27 -3.04 -8.84
C MET A 127 -9.97 -4.38 -9.16
N THR A 128 -9.65 -4.99 -10.30
CA THR A 128 -10.38 -6.16 -10.83
C THR A 128 -10.12 -7.46 -10.07
N SER A 129 -9.16 -7.48 -9.15
CA SER A 129 -8.59 -8.74 -8.64
C SER A 129 -8.66 -8.91 -7.12
N LEU A 130 -9.01 -7.86 -6.37
CA LEU A 130 -9.42 -7.98 -4.98
C LEU A 130 -10.84 -8.50 -4.95
N SER A 131 -11.00 -9.82 -5.12
CA SER A 131 -12.26 -10.60 -5.10
C SER A 131 -13.49 -9.74 -5.42
N CYS A 132 -13.95 -9.75 -6.67
CA CYS A 132 -15.09 -8.99 -7.22
C CYS A 132 -16.41 -9.01 -6.42
N GLU A 133 -16.47 -9.73 -5.29
CA GLU A 133 -17.61 -9.82 -4.39
C GLU A 133 -17.66 -8.70 -3.34
N LEU A 134 -16.54 -8.01 -3.06
CA LEU A 134 -16.48 -6.96 -2.05
C LEU A 134 -16.21 -5.59 -2.69
N GLN A 135 -17.18 -4.69 -2.62
CA GLN A 135 -16.97 -3.28 -3.00
C GLN A 135 -16.49 -2.46 -1.80
N PRO A 136 -15.50 -1.57 -1.98
CA PRO A 136 -15.07 -0.69 -0.91
C PRO A 136 -16.17 0.30 -0.55
N ARG A 137 -16.31 0.60 0.74
CA ARG A 137 -17.22 1.65 1.23
C ARG A 137 -16.70 3.02 0.85
N LEU A 138 -17.45 3.74 0.02
CA LEU A 138 -17.23 5.16 -0.28
C LEU A 138 -18.23 6.04 0.48
N ARG A 139 -17.78 7.20 0.98
CA ARG A 139 -18.65 8.25 1.55
C ARG A 139 -18.86 9.35 0.51
N ASP A 140 -20.11 9.64 0.19
CA ASP A 140 -20.48 10.65 -0.82
C ASP A 140 -19.79 10.43 -2.19
N GLY A 141 -19.53 9.16 -2.54
CA GLY A 141 -18.85 8.78 -3.78
C GLY A 141 -17.32 8.95 -3.78
N THR A 142 -16.72 9.25 -2.62
CA THR A 142 -15.26 9.38 -2.45
C THR A 142 -14.75 8.70 -1.18
N ALA A 143 -13.46 8.40 -1.09
CA ALA A 143 -12.84 7.92 0.15
C ALA A 143 -11.33 8.12 0.16
N ARG A 144 -10.74 8.45 1.32
CA ARG A 144 -9.28 8.36 1.54
C ARG A 144 -8.83 7.01 2.08
N LEU A 145 -9.78 6.21 2.58
CA LEU A 145 -9.60 4.85 3.05
C LEU A 145 -10.63 3.95 2.35
N LEU A 146 -10.16 3.06 1.51
CA LEU A 146 -10.99 1.99 0.97
C LEU A 146 -11.19 0.94 2.07
N ARG A 147 -12.44 0.52 2.31
CA ARG A 147 -12.78 -0.47 3.34
C ARG A 147 -13.70 -1.54 2.79
N TRP A 148 -13.37 -2.79 3.03
CA TRP A 148 -14.20 -3.94 2.67
C TRP A 148 -14.68 -4.63 3.93
N ASP A 149 -15.94 -5.07 3.93
CA ASP A 149 -16.50 -5.89 4.99
C ASP A 149 -15.93 -7.30 4.89
N ALA A 150 -15.26 -7.75 5.94
CA ALA A 150 -14.80 -9.13 6.08
C ALA A 150 -15.51 -9.74 7.28
N ASP A 151 -15.98 -10.99 7.14
CA ASP A 151 -16.85 -11.65 8.10
C ASP A 151 -16.25 -11.79 9.51
N ASP A 152 -14.92 -11.72 9.65
CA ASP A 152 -14.20 -12.11 10.88
C ASP A 152 -13.23 -11.06 11.47
N HIS A 153 -13.09 -9.87 10.87
CA HIS A 153 -12.12 -8.83 11.25
C HIS A 153 -12.70 -7.42 11.13
N ASP A 154 -12.02 -6.37 11.64
CA ASP A 154 -12.42 -4.93 11.57
C ASP A 154 -12.50 -4.34 10.13
N GLY A 155 -12.69 -5.22 9.15
CA GLY A 155 -12.67 -4.99 7.71
C GLY A 155 -11.25 -5.02 7.16
N TRP A 156 -11.14 -5.34 5.88
CA TRP A 156 -9.92 -5.06 5.13
C TRP A 156 -9.90 -3.58 4.80
N TRP A 157 -8.71 -3.01 4.71
CA TRP A 157 -8.60 -1.61 4.31
C TRP A 157 -7.33 -1.31 3.55
N THR A 158 -7.39 -0.23 2.78
CA THR A 158 -6.27 0.35 2.05
C THR A 158 -6.38 1.85 2.05
N TYR A 159 -5.27 2.53 2.37
CA TYR A 159 -5.08 3.93 2.00
C TYR A 159 -3.83 4.07 1.16
N THR A 160 -3.68 5.21 0.49
CA THR A 160 -2.59 5.39 -0.46
C THR A 160 -2.02 6.79 -0.35
N LEU A 161 -0.71 6.87 -0.46
CA LEU A 161 0.07 8.09 -0.36
C LEU A 161 0.68 8.40 -1.72
N ARG A 162 0.84 9.68 -2.02
CA ARG A 162 1.79 10.12 -3.05
C ARG A 162 3.19 9.79 -2.56
N LEU A 163 3.92 8.93 -3.28
CA LEU A 163 5.25 8.48 -2.85
C LEU A 163 6.21 9.67 -2.68
N ALA A 164 6.08 10.69 -3.53
CA ALA A 164 6.89 11.90 -3.50
C ALA A 164 6.73 12.76 -2.23
N GLU A 165 5.74 12.50 -1.39
CA GLU A 165 5.54 13.19 -0.10
C GLU A 165 6.26 12.48 1.07
N VAL A 166 6.75 11.25 0.86
CA VAL A 166 7.50 10.50 1.87
C VAL A 166 8.99 10.78 1.67
N ARG A 167 9.52 11.83 2.31
CA ARG A 167 10.88 12.32 2.05
C ARG A 167 11.86 12.09 3.19
N SER A 168 11.34 11.68 4.35
CA SER A 168 12.11 11.54 5.57
C SER A 168 11.55 10.44 6.47
N LEU A 169 12.34 10.03 7.46
CA LEU A 169 11.88 9.14 8.53
C LEU A 169 10.70 9.73 9.31
N GLU A 170 10.66 11.05 9.46
CA GLU A 170 9.54 11.74 10.11
C GLU A 170 8.25 11.60 9.31
N ASP A 171 8.34 11.68 7.97
CA ASP A 171 7.20 11.46 7.08
C ASP A 171 6.71 10.01 7.16
N VAL A 172 7.63 9.03 7.19
CA VAL A 172 7.28 7.62 7.42
C VAL A 172 6.46 7.46 8.70
N ARG A 173 6.90 8.07 9.80
CA ARG A 173 6.17 8.01 11.07
C ARG A 173 4.81 8.66 10.98
N LYS A 174 4.74 9.89 10.48
CA LYS A 174 3.53 10.72 10.45
C LYS A 174 2.48 10.21 9.46
N LEU A 175 2.92 9.74 8.30
CA LEU A 175 2.04 9.36 7.19
C LEU A 175 1.73 7.87 7.19
N ILE A 176 2.55 7.04 7.85
CA ILE A 176 2.42 5.57 7.78
C ILE A 176 2.31 4.95 9.18
N SER A 177 3.37 5.00 10.00
CA SER A 177 3.39 4.25 11.26
C SER A 177 2.29 4.68 12.24
N VAL A 178 2.09 5.99 12.41
CA VAL A 178 1.04 6.54 13.28
C VAL A 178 -0.36 6.20 12.74
N PRO A 179 -0.69 6.47 11.45
CA PRO A 179 -1.97 6.04 10.88
C PRO A 179 -2.23 4.54 10.97
N VAL A 180 -1.23 3.68 10.71
CA VAL A 180 -1.36 2.22 10.84
C VAL A 180 -1.67 1.83 12.28
N GLY A 181 -0.94 2.39 13.25
CA GLY A 181 -1.19 2.16 14.67
C GLY A 181 -2.62 2.54 15.09
N GLN A 182 -3.12 3.67 14.58
CA GLN A 182 -4.49 4.12 14.83
C GLN A 182 -5.52 3.23 14.14
N LEU A 183 -5.33 2.88 12.86
CA LEU A 183 -6.26 2.05 12.11
C LEU A 183 -6.41 0.66 12.71
N LEU A 184 -5.31 0.05 13.15
CA LEU A 184 -5.34 -1.28 13.77
C LEU A 184 -5.85 -1.26 15.21
N GLY A 185 -5.68 -0.15 15.94
CA GLY A 185 -6.18 -0.02 17.32
C GLY A 185 -7.62 0.50 17.42
N ASN A 186 -8.02 1.38 16.50
CA ASN A 186 -9.35 2.00 16.41
C ASN A 186 -9.57 2.56 15.00
N THR A 187 -10.19 1.74 14.13
CA THR A 187 -10.40 2.06 12.72
C THR A 187 -11.11 3.39 12.49
N THR A 188 -12.07 3.77 13.36
CA THR A 188 -12.81 5.04 13.20
C THR A 188 -11.91 6.25 13.44
N ALA A 189 -11.05 6.19 14.46
CA ALA A 189 -10.09 7.24 14.75
C ALA A 189 -9.00 7.32 13.67
N GLY A 190 -8.53 6.17 13.18
CA GLY A 190 -7.58 6.09 12.07
C GLY A 190 -8.14 6.67 10.77
N GLU A 191 -9.39 6.34 10.41
CA GLU A 191 -10.07 6.90 9.23
C GLU A 191 -10.20 8.42 9.34
N ALA A 192 -10.64 8.94 10.49
CA ALA A 192 -10.73 10.39 10.73
C ALA A 192 -9.37 11.10 10.64
N MET A 193 -8.27 10.45 11.03
CA MET A 193 -6.92 10.99 10.90
C MET A 193 -6.52 11.12 9.43
N LEU A 194 -6.79 10.11 8.60
CA LEU A 194 -6.43 10.13 7.17
C LEU A 194 -7.09 11.29 6.42
N GLU A 195 -8.29 11.72 6.82
CA GLU A 195 -8.98 12.89 6.27
C GLU A 195 -8.18 14.20 6.44
N THR A 196 -7.30 14.27 7.43
CA THR A 196 -6.48 15.46 7.71
C THR A 196 -5.14 15.46 6.97
N LEU A 197 -4.74 14.33 6.38
CA LEU A 197 -3.43 14.15 5.77
C LEU A 197 -3.47 14.43 4.27
N SER A 198 -2.97 15.58 3.84
CA SER A 198 -2.95 16.00 2.43
C SER A 198 -2.15 15.08 1.49
N ALA A 199 -1.20 14.31 2.03
CA ALA A 199 -0.41 13.31 1.28
C ALA A 199 -1.21 12.06 0.91
N VAL A 200 -2.30 11.78 1.64
CA VAL A 200 -3.22 10.68 1.33
C VAL A 200 -4.03 11.05 0.11
N VAL A 201 -4.12 10.14 -0.85
CA VAL A 201 -4.93 10.31 -2.06
C VAL A 201 -6.40 10.10 -1.74
N CYS A 202 -7.27 10.80 -2.46
CA CYS A 202 -8.70 10.55 -2.40
C CYS A 202 -9.12 9.72 -3.61
N TYR A 203 -9.89 8.67 -3.38
CA TYR A 203 -10.47 7.82 -4.40
C TYR A 203 -11.85 8.34 -4.77
N LYS A 204 -12.19 8.26 -6.06
CA LYS A 204 -13.55 8.45 -6.56
C LYS A 204 -13.93 7.28 -7.45
N ALA A 205 -15.13 6.74 -7.29
CA ALA A 205 -15.67 5.78 -8.25
C ALA A 205 -15.77 6.41 -9.65
N VAL A 206 -15.50 5.62 -10.67
CA VAL A 206 -15.71 6.01 -12.07
C VAL A 206 -17.18 5.77 -12.40
N ASP A 207 -17.85 6.79 -12.94
CA ASP A 207 -19.24 6.70 -13.35
C ASP A 207 -19.41 5.54 -14.36
N ASP A 208 -20.48 4.77 -14.23
CA ASP A 208 -20.80 3.59 -15.06
C ASP A 208 -19.83 2.40 -14.97
N GLN A 209 -18.83 2.43 -14.09
CA GLN A 209 -17.86 1.34 -13.86
C GLN A 209 -17.57 1.13 -12.35
N PRO A 210 -18.37 0.33 -11.62
CA PRO A 210 -18.32 0.25 -10.15
C PRO A 210 -17.03 -0.38 -9.58
N ASP A 211 -16.26 -1.09 -10.41
CA ASP A 211 -14.97 -1.70 -10.02
C ASP A 211 -13.76 -0.79 -10.33
N TYR A 212 -14.04 0.39 -10.89
CA TYR A 212 -13.05 1.34 -11.33
C TYR A 212 -13.05 2.54 -10.39
N TYR A 213 -11.87 2.82 -9.86
CA TYR A 213 -11.64 3.95 -8.97
C TYR A 213 -10.52 4.79 -9.59
N ARG A 214 -10.61 6.10 -9.45
CA ARG A 214 -9.53 7.00 -9.84
C ARG A 214 -9.08 7.82 -8.65
N VAL A 215 -7.79 8.10 -8.61
CA VAL A 215 -7.23 9.08 -7.69
C VAL A 215 -7.66 10.48 -8.14
N ILE A 216 -8.18 11.27 -7.21
CA ILE A 216 -8.41 12.70 -7.38
C ILE A 216 -7.42 13.48 -6.51
N PHE A 217 -6.81 14.50 -7.11
CA PHE A 217 -5.82 15.39 -6.49
C PHE A 217 -6.46 16.70 -6.05
#